data_AF-A0A8S4RT21-F1
#
_entry.id   AF-A0A8S4RT21-F1
#
_cell.length_a   1.000
_cell.length_b   1.000
_cell.length_c   1.000
_cell.angle_alpha   90.00
_cell.angle_beta   90.00
_cell.angle_gamma   90.00
#
_symmetry.space_group_name_H-M   'P 1'
#
loop_
_entity.id
_entity.type
_entity.pdbx_description
1 polymer ?
#
loop_
_entity_poly.entity_id
_entity_poly.type
_entity_poly.pdbx_seq_one_letter_code
_entity_poly.pdbx_strand_id
1 'polypeptide(L)'
;MKINEKNLCAFASSATPVDREGWLDMRGEVGKSYQRRWFTLKGNLLFYLDKKGDKEPVGVIILEGCTIGNEKNYDYMKLMVAELQRQLEEAEDKDSVKSEIPRKKVPFRDIHKTYGRKILTDRSEWRARLKLREEAHEKPLIQL
;
A
#
# COMPACT_ATOMS: atom_id res chain seq x y z
N MET A 1 -15.46 -14.04 31.46
CA MET A 1 -16.33 -14.99 30.73
C MET A 1 -15.57 -16.31 30.59
N LYS A 2 -16.17 -17.46 30.91
CA LYS A 2 -15.51 -18.77 30.73
C LYS A 2 -15.78 -19.23 29.31
N ILE A 3 -14.76 -19.17 28.46
CA ILE A 3 -14.87 -19.51 27.04
C ILE A 3 -14.63 -21.02 26.88
N ASN A 4 -15.51 -21.71 26.16
CA ASN A 4 -15.32 -23.13 25.81
C ASN A 4 -14.71 -23.23 24.42
N GLU A 5 -13.42 -23.54 24.36
CA GLU A 5 -12.63 -23.65 23.12
C GLU A 5 -13.25 -24.63 22.12
N LYS A 6 -13.77 -25.78 22.58
CA LYS A 6 -14.36 -26.79 21.69
C LYS A 6 -15.58 -26.27 20.95
N ASN A 7 -16.41 -25.48 21.63
CA ASN A 7 -17.60 -24.87 21.03
C ASN A 7 -17.21 -23.79 20.02
N LEU A 8 -16.15 -23.03 20.29
CA LEU A 8 -15.65 -22.02 19.37
C LEU A 8 -15.09 -22.63 18.10
N CYS A 9 -14.26 -23.67 18.19
CA CYS A 9 -13.73 -24.35 17.02
C CYS A 9 -14.85 -24.96 16.18
N ALA A 10 -15.84 -25.59 16.82
CA ALA A 10 -17.01 -26.12 16.13
C ALA A 10 -17.82 -25.03 15.42
N PHE A 11 -18.01 -23.87 16.05
CA PHE A 11 -18.71 -22.74 15.45
C PHE A 11 -17.93 -22.12 14.29
N ALA A 12 -16.61 -21.95 14.44
CA ALA A 12 -15.73 -21.45 13.38
C ALA A 12 -15.83 -22.31 12.11
N SER A 13 -15.81 -23.63 12.27
CA SER A 13 -15.95 -24.60 11.18
C SER A 13 -17.39 -24.91 10.73
N SER A 14 -18.40 -24.38 11.44
CA SER A 14 -19.79 -24.71 11.13
C SER A 14 -20.23 -24.15 9.78
N ALA A 15 -21.28 -24.73 9.19
CA ALA A 15 -21.88 -24.29 7.94
C ALA A 15 -22.70 -22.99 8.06
N THR A 16 -22.58 -22.27 9.19
CA THR A 16 -23.20 -20.95 9.35
C THR A 16 -22.64 -19.99 8.30
N PRO A 17 -23.47 -19.10 7.71
CA PRO A 17 -23.01 -18.09 6.78
C PRO A 17 -21.84 -17.29 7.37
N VAL A 18 -20.83 -17.08 6.53
CA VAL A 18 -19.70 -16.20 6.83
C VAL A 18 -20.07 -14.82 6.31
N ASP A 19 -20.09 -13.82 7.19
CA ASP A 19 -20.44 -12.46 6.82
C ASP A 19 -19.40 -11.88 5.87
N ARG A 20 -18.12 -12.01 6.26
CA ARG A 20 -16.93 -11.62 5.47
C ARG A 20 -15.77 -12.57 5.74
N GLU A 21 -14.94 -12.77 4.73
CA GLU A 21 -13.67 -13.49 4.86
C GLU A 21 -12.58 -12.85 4.02
N GLY A 22 -11.32 -13.05 4.41
CA GLY A 22 -10.19 -12.53 3.64
C GLY A 22 -8.86 -12.59 4.36
N TRP A 23 -7.79 -12.29 3.61
CA TRP A 23 -6.46 -12.13 4.18
C TRP A 23 -6.33 -10.77 4.87
N LEU A 24 -5.88 -10.75 6.12
CA LEU A 24 -5.48 -9.54 6.82
C LEU A 24 -4.13 -9.74 7.51
N ASP A 25 -3.44 -8.64 7.74
CA ASP A 25 -2.21 -8.60 8.53
C ASP A 25 -2.55 -8.25 9.98
N MET A 26 -2.12 -9.10 10.91
CA MET A 26 -2.34 -8.92 12.34
C MET A 26 -1.01 -8.76 13.05
N ARG A 27 -0.91 -7.76 13.93
CA ARG A 27 0.25 -7.60 14.79
C ARG A 27 0.24 -8.67 15.88
N GLY A 28 1.34 -9.38 16.04
CA GLY A 28 1.47 -10.37 17.12
C GLY A 28 1.45 -9.73 18.51
N GLU A 29 1.01 -10.48 19.52
CA GLU A 29 0.95 -10.01 20.91
C GLU A 29 2.36 -9.83 21.52
N VAL A 30 3.27 -10.78 21.22
CA VAL A 30 4.64 -10.82 21.79
C VAL A 30 5.69 -10.18 20.86
N GLY A 31 5.32 -9.75 19.65
CA GLY A 31 6.25 -9.21 18.65
C GLY A 31 5.68 -8.06 17.83
N LYS A 32 6.55 -7.19 17.31
CA LYS A 32 6.14 -6.11 16.37
C LYS A 32 5.96 -6.59 14.93
N SER A 33 6.12 -7.88 14.65
CA SER A 33 5.90 -8.42 13.32
C SER A 33 4.40 -8.55 13.04
N TYR A 34 4.05 -8.19 11.81
CA TYR A 34 2.72 -8.45 11.26
C TYR A 34 2.71 -9.86 10.65
N GLN A 35 1.71 -10.65 10.99
CA GLN A 35 1.49 -11.97 10.42
C GLN A 35 0.24 -11.93 9.55
N ARG A 36 0.39 -12.40 8.31
CA ARG A 36 -0.73 -12.58 7.39
C ARG A 36 -1.52 -13.82 7.78
N ARG A 37 -2.80 -13.65 8.11
CA ARG A 37 -3.71 -14.73 8.52
C ARG A 37 -5.00 -14.67 7.70
N TRP A 38 -5.67 -15.81 7.55
CA TRP A 38 -6.99 -15.86 6.93
C TRP A 38 -8.05 -15.57 7.98
N PHE A 39 -8.88 -14.55 7.77
CA PHE A 39 -9.91 -14.14 8.70
C PHE A 39 -11.30 -14.55 8.21
N THR A 40 -12.16 -14.95 9.14
CA THR A 40 -13.57 -15.25 8.92
C THR A 40 -14.42 -14.58 9.99
N LEU A 41 -15.35 -13.73 9.57
CA LEU A 41 -16.30 -13.03 10.43
C LEU A 41 -17.62 -13.79 10.44
N LYS A 42 -18.08 -14.15 11.64
CA LYS A 42 -19.38 -14.81 11.88
C LYS A 42 -20.06 -14.13 13.08
N GLY A 43 -21.03 -13.27 12.81
CA GLY A 43 -21.67 -12.45 13.84
C GLY A 43 -20.68 -11.45 14.46
N ASN A 44 -20.54 -11.47 15.78
CA ASN A 44 -19.58 -10.65 16.53
C ASN A 44 -18.23 -11.35 16.79
N LEU A 45 -17.99 -12.50 16.16
CA LEU A 45 -16.77 -13.28 16.34
C LEU A 45 -15.92 -13.24 15.08
N LEU A 46 -14.68 -12.79 15.23
CA LEU A 46 -13.69 -12.71 14.16
C LEU A 46 -12.62 -13.78 14.39
N PHE A 47 -12.68 -14.86 13.63
CA PHE A 47 -11.72 -15.97 13.69
C PHE A 47 -10.54 -15.71 12.76
N TYR A 48 -9.35 -16.17 13.16
CA TYR A 48 -8.17 -16.17 12.28
C TYR A 48 -7.52 -17.55 12.22
N LEU A 49 -7.10 -17.93 11.01
CA LEU A 49 -6.51 -19.22 10.67
C LEU A 49 -5.15 -19.02 10.00
N ASP A 50 -4.30 -20.06 10.05
CA ASP A 50 -3.04 -20.05 9.30
C ASP A 50 -3.30 -20.03 7.79
N LYS A 51 -4.24 -20.86 7.31
CA LYS A 51 -4.60 -20.94 5.89
C LYS A 51 -6.10 -20.95 5.69
N LYS A 52 -6.52 -20.60 4.47
CA LYS A 52 -7.90 -20.75 4.05
C LYS A 52 -8.27 -22.24 4.00
N GLY A 53 -9.36 -22.61 4.67
CA GLY A 53 -9.89 -23.97 4.68
C GLY A 53 -9.45 -24.83 5.87
N ASP A 54 -8.59 -24.31 6.76
CA ASP A 54 -8.29 -24.98 8.02
C ASP A 54 -9.56 -25.09 8.88
N LYS A 55 -9.67 -26.19 9.65
CA LYS A 55 -10.84 -26.45 10.51
C LYS A 55 -10.69 -25.86 11.91
N GLU A 56 -9.45 -25.68 12.34
CA GLU A 56 -9.14 -25.19 13.67
C GLU A 56 -8.65 -23.74 13.57
N PRO A 57 -9.39 -22.78 14.14
CA PRO A 57 -8.91 -21.42 14.21
C PRO A 57 -7.71 -21.34 15.15
N VAL A 58 -6.75 -20.48 14.79
CA VAL A 58 -5.59 -20.18 15.64
C VAL A 58 -6.04 -19.32 16.83
N GLY A 59 -7.07 -18.49 16.62
CA GLY A 59 -7.74 -17.78 17.70
C GLY A 59 -8.99 -17.04 17.24
N VAL A 60 -9.59 -16.32 18.19
CA VAL A 60 -10.81 -15.55 18.01
C VAL A 60 -10.67 -14.17 18.65
N ILE A 61 -11.19 -13.16 17.97
CA ILE A 61 -11.36 -11.80 18.47
C ILE A 61 -12.86 -11.57 18.65
N ILE A 62 -13.28 -11.22 19.86
CA ILE A 62 -14.67 -10.87 20.17
C ILE A 62 -14.82 -9.37 19.88
N LEU A 63 -15.66 -9.03 18.90
CA LEU A 63 -15.87 -7.65 18.46
C LEU A 63 -16.94 -6.92 19.27
N GLU A 64 -17.59 -7.60 20.21
CA GLU A 64 -18.59 -6.98 21.09
C GLU A 64 -17.95 -5.86 21.93
N GLY A 65 -18.45 -4.64 21.76
CA GLY A 65 -17.89 -3.45 22.40
C GLY A 65 -16.60 -2.92 21.77
N CYS A 66 -16.09 -3.53 20.69
CA CYS A 66 -14.96 -2.99 19.96
C CYS A 66 -15.37 -1.80 19.09
N THR A 67 -14.49 -0.80 19.01
CA THR A 67 -14.61 0.34 18.09
C THR A 67 -13.46 0.32 17.10
N ILE A 68 -13.72 0.72 15.86
CA ILE A 68 -12.67 0.88 14.85
C ILE A 68 -11.87 2.12 15.22
N GLY A 69 -10.61 1.91 15.59
CA GLY A 69 -9.65 3.00 15.81
C GLY A 69 -9.20 3.55 14.46
N ASN A 70 -9.50 4.82 14.17
CA ASN A 70 -8.90 5.56 13.06
C ASN A 70 -7.47 6.01 13.39
N GLU A 71 -6.71 5.19 14.11
CA GLU A 71 -5.32 5.51 14.36
C GLU A 71 -4.62 5.45 13.01
N LYS A 72 -4.34 6.63 12.44
CA LYS A 72 -3.67 6.69 11.15
C LYS A 72 -2.38 5.92 11.33
N ASN A 73 -2.02 5.17 10.30
CA ASN A 73 -0.90 4.25 10.27
C ASN A 73 0.46 4.99 10.31
N TYR A 74 0.62 5.94 11.24
CA TYR A 74 1.78 6.78 11.46
C TYR A 74 2.97 5.90 11.80
N ASP A 75 2.79 4.77 12.46
CA ASP A 75 3.87 3.81 12.71
C ASP A 75 4.39 3.21 11.41
N TYR A 76 3.52 2.78 10.50
CA TYR A 76 3.94 2.23 9.21
C TYR A 76 4.51 3.33 8.29
N MET A 77 3.91 4.52 8.30
CA MET A 77 4.46 5.67 7.58
C MET A 77 5.81 6.10 8.16
N LYS A 78 6.00 6.04 9.48
CA LYS A 78 7.26 6.39 10.15
C LYS A 78 8.34 5.35 9.88
N LEU A 79 8.00 4.06 9.84
CA LEU A 79 8.92 2.99 9.42
C LEU A 79 9.30 3.13 7.94
N MET A 80 8.33 3.42 7.07
CA MET A 80 8.60 3.68 5.66
C MET A 80 9.48 4.92 5.45
N VAL A 81 9.22 6.01 6.19
CA VAL A 81 10.03 7.23 6.14
C VAL A 81 11.45 6.97 6.66
N ALA A 82 11.60 6.21 7.76
CA ALA A 82 12.92 5.87 8.28
C ALA A 82 13.73 5.01 7.31
N GLU A 83 13.12 4.03 6.64
CA GLU A 83 13.80 3.22 5.63
C GLU A 83 14.16 4.04 4.38
N LEU A 84 13.29 4.94 3.94
CA LEU A 84 13.58 5.88 2.85
C LEU A 84 14.74 6.84 3.19
N GLN A 85 14.78 7.34 4.44
CA GLN A 85 15.88 8.18 4.91
C GLN A 85 17.21 7.42 4.95
N ARG A 86 17.20 6.17 5.41
CA ARG A 86 18.40 5.30 5.39
C ARG A 86 18.90 5.05 3.97
N GLN A 87 18.00 4.81 3.02
CA GLN A 87 18.34 4.63 1.61
C GLN A 87 18.91 5.91 0.99
N LEU A 88 18.40 7.08 1.41
CA LEU A 88 18.90 8.38 0.96
C LEU A 88 20.31 8.64 1.49
N GLU A 89 20.57 8.41 2.78
CA GLU A 89 21.91 8.54 3.37
C GLU A 89 22.92 7.58 2.72
N GLU A 90 22.52 6.33 2.45
CA GLU A 90 23.36 5.34 1.76
C GLU A 90 23.66 5.74 0.29
N ALA A 91 22.74 6.47 -0.35
CA ALA A 91 22.95 7.02 -1.68
C ALA A 91 23.87 8.25 -1.66
N GLU A 92 23.74 9.12 -0.65
CA GLU A 92 24.61 10.30 -0.49
C GLU A 92 26.06 9.92 -0.18
N ASP A 93 26.30 8.85 0.58
CA ASP A 93 27.66 8.37 0.86
C ASP A 93 28.36 7.82 -0.40
N LYS A 94 27.60 7.34 -1.39
CA LYS A 94 28.13 6.87 -2.69
C LYS A 94 28.41 8.00 -3.70
N ASP A 95 27.78 9.16 -3.56
CA ASP A 95 28.05 10.36 -4.36
C ASP A 95 29.21 11.22 -3.80
N SER A 96 29.77 10.85 -2.65
CA SER A 96 30.95 11.50 -2.06
C SER A 96 32.24 11.31 -2.88
N VAL A 97 32.25 10.39 -3.86
CA VAL A 97 33.16 10.48 -5.01
C VAL A 97 32.64 11.60 -5.91
N LYS A 98 32.89 12.85 -5.50
CA LYS A 98 32.66 14.03 -6.32
C LYS A 98 33.38 13.81 -7.64
N SER A 99 32.62 13.54 -8.70
CA SER A 99 33.14 13.73 -10.05
C SER A 99 33.50 15.22 -10.16
N GLU A 100 34.80 15.50 -10.18
CA GLU A 100 35.34 16.81 -10.56
C GLU A 100 35.02 17.04 -12.05
N ILE A 101 33.74 17.20 -12.39
CA ILE A 101 33.36 17.65 -13.71
C ILE A 101 33.57 19.17 -13.69
N PRO A 102 34.50 19.72 -14.46
CA PRO A 102 34.68 21.16 -14.53
C PRO A 102 33.37 21.76 -15.06
N ARG A 103 32.61 22.42 -14.18
CA ARG A 103 31.39 23.14 -14.58
C ARG A 103 31.83 24.36 -15.39
N LYS A 104 31.99 24.18 -16.71
CA LYS A 104 32.16 25.29 -17.64
C LYS A 104 30.91 26.16 -17.54
N LYS A 105 31.07 27.43 -17.18
CA LYS A 105 29.99 28.40 -17.19
C LYS A 105 29.52 28.57 -18.65
N VAL A 106 28.38 27.98 -18.99
CA VAL A 106 27.80 28.10 -20.33
C VAL A 106 26.83 29.29 -20.33
N PRO A 107 26.91 30.22 -21.30
CA PRO A 107 25.96 31.31 -21.39
C PRO A 107 24.52 30.81 -21.56
N PHE A 108 23.56 31.49 -20.95
CA PHE A 108 22.13 31.16 -21.05
C PHE A 108 21.66 31.04 -22.51
N ARG A 109 22.20 31.87 -23.41
CA ARG A 109 21.88 31.84 -24.84
C ARG A 109 22.18 30.49 -25.49
N ASP A 110 23.30 29.86 -25.13
CA ASP A 110 23.74 28.61 -25.74
C ASP A 110 22.96 27.43 -25.17
N ILE A 111 22.59 27.49 -23.89
CA ILE A 111 21.66 26.55 -23.26
C ILE A 111 20.28 26.65 -23.93
N HIS A 112 19.76 27.86 -24.13
CA HIS A 112 18.47 28.09 -24.77
C HIS A 112 18.46 27.66 -26.24
N LYS A 113 19.55 27.88 -26.98
CA LYS A 113 19.66 27.40 -28.37
C LYS A 113 19.72 25.87 -28.44
N THR A 114 20.46 25.24 -27.53
CA THR A 114 20.67 23.79 -27.53
C THR A 114 19.44 23.01 -27.06
N TYR A 115 18.80 23.49 -25.98
CA TYR A 115 17.73 22.75 -25.30
C TYR A 115 16.36 23.42 -25.42
N GLY A 116 16.28 24.73 -25.62
CA GLY A 116 15.01 25.46 -25.62
C GLY A 116 14.02 24.96 -26.68
N ARG A 117 14.50 24.70 -27.90
CA ARG A 117 13.64 24.14 -28.96
C ARG A 117 13.11 22.75 -28.60
N LYS A 118 13.96 21.87 -28.07
CA LYS A 118 13.56 20.51 -27.67
C LYS A 118 12.54 20.55 -26.53
N ILE A 119 12.78 21.38 -25.51
CA ILE A 119 11.86 21.57 -24.38
C ILE A 119 10.49 22.07 -24.87
N LEU A 120 10.46 22.99 -25.83
CA LEU A 120 9.21 23.49 -26.39
C LEU A 120 8.48 22.43 -27.22
N THR A 121 9.20 21.62 -28.00
CA THR A 121 8.64 20.49 -28.74
C THR A 121 8.04 19.46 -27.78
N ASP A 122 8.79 19.00 -26.79
CA ASP A 122 8.32 18.02 -25.78
C ASP A 122 7.08 18.53 -25.04
N ARG A 123 7.07 19.82 -24.69
CA ARG A 123 5.90 20.47 -24.06
C ARG A 123 4.69 20.49 -24.99
N SER A 124 4.91 20.74 -26.28
CA SER A 124 3.84 20.77 -27.29
C SER A 124 3.27 19.38 -27.52
N GLU A 125 4.14 18.36 -27.62
CA GLU A 125 3.74 16.96 -27.72
C GLU A 125 2.96 16.48 -26.49
N TRP A 126 3.42 16.85 -25.30
CA TRP A 126 2.70 16.53 -24.06
C TRP A 126 1.30 17.15 -24.03
N ARG A 127 1.15 18.41 -24.44
CA ARG A 127 -0.16 19.06 -24.58
C ARG A 127 -1.06 18.37 -25.61
N ALA A 128 -0.50 17.97 -26.75
CA ALA A 128 -1.25 17.23 -27.77
C ALA A 128 -1.76 15.88 -27.24
N ARG A 129 -0.94 15.14 -26.47
CA ARG A 129 -1.35 13.89 -25.83
C ARG A 129 -2.49 14.08 -24.83
N LEU A 130 -2.48 15.17 -24.04
CA LEU A 130 -3.58 15.46 -23.13
C LEU A 130 -4.88 15.73 -23.88
N LYS A 131 -4.83 16.52 -24.94
CA LYS A 131 -6.00 16.84 -25.76
C LYS A 131 -6.61 15.58 -26.40
N LEU A 132 -5.77 14.70 -26.95
CA LEU A 132 -6.22 13.41 -27.49
C LEU A 132 -6.88 12.52 -26.43
N ARG A 133 -6.39 12.58 -25.18
CA ARG A 133 -6.97 11.81 -24.07
C ARG A 133 -8.34 12.35 -23.66
N GLU A 134 -8.52 13.67 -23.66
CA GLU A 134 -9.81 14.32 -23.41
C GLU A 134 -10.82 13.98 -24.53
N GLU A 135 -10.42 14.11 -25.79
CA GLU A 135 -11.25 13.76 -26.96
C GLU A 135 -11.60 12.25 -27.00
N ALA A 136 -10.72 11.37 -26.50
CA ALA A 136 -11.02 9.94 -26.37
C ALA A 136 -12.06 9.64 -25.27
N HIS A 137 -12.14 10.48 -24.24
CA HIS A 137 -13.12 10.34 -23.15
C HIS A 137 -14.52 10.88 -23.55
N GLU A 138 -14.61 11.70 -24.61
CA GLU A 138 -15.87 12.20 -25.15
C GLU A 138 -16.56 11.24 -26.14
N LYS A 139 -15.95 10.10 -26.49
CA LYS A 139 -16.65 9.06 -27.26
C LYS A 139 -17.64 8.33 -26.35
N PRO A 140 -18.96 8.38 -26.61
CA PRO A 140 -19.91 7.63 -25.79
C PRO A 140 -19.61 6.13 -25.92
N LEU A 141 -19.44 5.47 -24.77
CA LEU A 141 -19.11 4.05 -24.66
C LEU A 141 -20.27 3.12 -25.06
N ILE A 142 -21.39 3.66 -25.54
CA ILE A 142 -22.56 2.91 -26.00
C ILE A 142 -23.19 3.68 -27.16
N GLN A 143 -23.26 3.06 -28.34
CA GLN A 143 -24.19 3.44 -29.40
C GLN A 143 -25.43 2.54 -29.26
N LEU A 144 -26.60 3.15 -29.10
CA LEU A 144 -27.91 2.46 -29.17
C LEU A 144 -28.20 2.04 -30.61
#